data_AF-X1EL37-F1
#
_entry.id   AF-X1EL37-F1
#
_cell.length_a   1.000
_cell.length_b   1.000
_cell.length_c   1.000
_cell.angle_alpha   90.00
_cell.angle_beta   90.00
_cell.angle_gamma   90.00
#
_symmetry.space_group_name_H-M   'P 1'
#
loop_
_entity.id
_entity.type
_entity.pdbx_description
1 polymer ?
#
loop_
_entity_poly.entity_id
_entity_poly.type
_entity_poly.pdbx_seq_one_letter_code
_entity_poly.pdbx_strand_id
1 'polypeptide(L)'
;KSFDRYDSFTYKQASFGWKIGDNHLELSKIGSIKIKLHRPIIGFSKTCTIRKQANKWYACISIEYRPKSLRKNKKAIGIDIGLESFATFSTKEKIANPRFFKTDEKALAKAQRKLCKEKKNSFERKR
;
A
#
# COMPACT_ATOMS: atom_id res chain seq x y z
N LYS A 1 -17.88 -7.23 21.72
CA LYS A 1 -16.85 -7.44 20.66
C LYS A 1 -15.53 -6.89 21.20
N SER A 2 -14.43 -7.64 21.22
CA SER A 2 -13.20 -7.25 21.94
C SER A 2 -12.38 -6.17 21.22
N PHE A 3 -11.60 -5.41 22.01
CA PHE A 3 -10.71 -4.33 21.60
C PHE A 3 -9.64 -4.76 20.58
N ASP A 4 -9.11 -5.99 20.68
CA ASP A 4 -8.03 -6.51 19.83
C ASP A 4 -8.46 -6.97 18.42
N ARG A 5 -9.71 -6.73 18.00
CA ARG A 5 -10.19 -7.16 16.69
C ARG A 5 -9.71 -6.24 15.55
N TYR A 6 -9.47 -4.96 15.84
CA TYR A 6 -9.28 -3.95 14.81
C TYR A 6 -7.83 -3.47 14.77
N ASP A 7 -7.14 -3.80 13.68
CA ASP A 7 -5.80 -3.27 13.38
C ASP A 7 -5.84 -1.91 12.66
N SER A 8 -7.03 -1.30 12.53
CA SER A 8 -7.20 -0.03 11.86
C SER A 8 -8.39 0.79 12.36
N PHE A 9 -8.32 2.10 12.12
CA PHE A 9 -9.42 3.04 12.31
C PHE A 9 -9.39 4.11 11.21
N THR A 10 -10.55 4.71 10.92
CA THR A 10 -10.71 5.59 9.75
C THR A 10 -11.36 6.91 10.13
N TYR A 11 -10.74 8.00 9.73
CA TYR A 11 -11.36 9.32 9.65
C TYR A 11 -12.05 9.46 8.29
N LYS A 12 -13.38 9.64 8.32
CA LYS A 12 -14.24 9.56 7.11
C LYS A 12 -14.27 10.84 6.28
N GLN A 13 -13.86 11.97 6.83
CA GLN A 13 -13.95 13.27 6.18
C GLN A 13 -12.64 14.03 6.37
N ALA A 14 -12.05 14.52 5.29
CA ALA A 14 -10.91 15.42 5.36
C ALA A 14 -11.28 16.72 6.08
N SER A 15 -10.31 17.30 6.80
CA SER A 15 -10.47 18.51 7.62
C SER A 15 -11.41 18.36 8.83
N PHE A 16 -12.08 17.23 8.97
CA PHE A 16 -12.85 16.86 10.17
C PHE A 16 -12.17 15.69 10.87
N GLY A 17 -11.30 16.03 11.81
CA GLY A 17 -10.59 15.05 12.61
C GLY A 17 -9.24 14.59 12.05
N TRP A 18 -8.85 15.03 10.86
CA TRP A 18 -7.48 14.85 10.36
C TRP A 18 -7.09 15.89 9.31
N LYS A 19 -5.80 16.20 9.23
CA LYS A 19 -5.19 17.10 8.24
C LYS A 19 -3.78 16.60 7.92
N ILE A 20 -3.31 16.92 6.72
CA ILE A 20 -1.96 16.60 6.29
C ILE A 20 -1.24 17.89 5.92
N GLY A 21 -0.07 18.08 6.50
CA GLY A 21 0.87 19.16 6.17
C GLY A 21 2.20 18.59 5.69
N ASP A 22 3.22 19.44 5.66
CA ASP A 22 4.55 19.03 5.18
C ASP A 22 5.19 18.01 6.13
N ASN A 23 5.23 16.76 5.66
CA ASN A 23 5.73 15.59 6.38
C ASN A 23 5.03 15.28 7.73
N HIS A 24 3.88 15.88 8.01
CA HIS A 24 3.14 15.65 9.25
C HIS A 24 1.66 15.33 8.96
N LEU A 25 1.13 14.39 9.74
CA LEU A 25 -0.28 14.03 9.77
C LEU A 25 -0.85 14.44 11.13
N GLU A 26 -1.75 15.39 11.12
CA GLU A 26 -2.50 15.82 12.29
C GLU A 26 -3.76 14.98 12.40
N LEU A 27 -3.98 14.37 13.57
CA LEU A 27 -5.11 13.51 13.86
C LEU A 27 -5.80 14.00 15.13
N SER A 28 -7.12 14.19 15.08
CA SER A 28 -7.90 14.56 16.26
C SER A 28 -7.76 13.48 17.33
N LYS A 29 -7.58 13.95 18.57
CA LYS A 29 -7.33 13.16 19.80
C LYS A 29 -5.96 12.47 19.88
N ILE A 30 -5.13 12.55 18.84
CA ILE A 30 -3.78 11.94 18.83
C ILE A 30 -2.69 13.02 18.70
N GLY A 31 -2.94 14.07 17.91
CA GLY A 31 -2.02 15.17 17.68
C GLY A 31 -1.26 15.07 16.35
N SER A 32 -0.16 15.80 16.24
CA SER A 32 0.67 15.86 15.03
C SER A 32 1.72 14.74 15.05
N ILE A 33 1.75 13.94 13.98
CA ILE A 33 2.64 12.80 13.83
C ILE A 33 3.51 13.00 12.59
N LYS A 34 4.82 12.89 12.74
CA LYS A 34 5.74 12.89 11.61
C LYS A 34 5.52 11.64 10.74
N ILE A 35 5.33 11.83 9.44
CA ILE A 35 5.11 10.76 8.47
C ILE A 35 6.17 10.81 7.37
N LYS A 36 6.46 9.65 6.78
CA LYS A 36 7.16 9.56 5.49
C LYS A 36 6.13 9.59 4.37
N LEU A 37 5.95 10.76 3.74
CA LEU A 37 5.01 10.89 2.64
C LEU A 37 5.58 10.23 1.37
N HIS A 38 5.05 9.07 1.00
CA HIS A 38 5.57 8.29 -0.13
C HIS A 38 5.21 8.86 -1.51
N ARG A 39 4.12 9.63 -1.60
CA ARG A 39 3.61 10.28 -2.82
C ARG A 39 2.96 11.62 -2.47
N PRO A 40 3.09 12.65 -3.32
CA PRO A 40 2.37 13.89 -3.13
C PRO A 40 0.86 13.66 -3.20
N ILE A 41 0.11 14.46 -2.43
CA ILE A 41 -1.35 14.41 -2.41
C ILE A 41 -1.87 15.38 -3.45
N ILE A 42 -2.45 14.85 -4.53
CA ILE A 42 -2.95 15.61 -5.67
C ILE A 42 -4.46 15.38 -5.78
N GLY A 43 -5.25 16.43 -5.56
CA GLY A 43 -6.72 16.36 -5.56
C GLY A 43 -7.31 16.52 -4.17
N PHE A 44 -8.58 16.13 -4.02
CA PHE A 44 -9.35 16.31 -2.79
C PHE A 44 -9.25 15.08 -1.89
N SER A 45 -8.64 15.23 -0.72
CA SER A 45 -8.64 14.20 0.31
C SER A 45 -10.05 13.83 0.77
N LYS A 46 -10.35 12.54 0.87
CA LYS A 46 -11.65 12.02 1.33
C LYS A 46 -11.52 11.39 2.71
N THR A 47 -10.72 10.35 2.82
CA THR A 47 -10.58 9.55 4.06
C THR A 47 -9.11 9.35 4.41
N CYS A 48 -8.83 9.18 5.70
CA CYS A 48 -7.54 8.73 6.21
C CYS A 48 -7.76 7.51 7.11
N THR A 49 -7.19 6.38 6.72
CA THR A 49 -7.20 5.15 7.53
C THR A 49 -5.83 4.93 8.14
N ILE A 50 -5.78 4.86 9.46
CA ILE A 50 -4.59 4.46 10.19
C ILE A 50 -4.66 2.95 10.37
N ARG A 51 -3.63 2.25 9.89
CA ARG A 51 -3.55 0.79 9.94
C ARG A 51 -2.21 0.34 10.50
N LYS A 52 -2.24 -0.65 11.39
CA LYS A 52 -1.06 -1.40 11.82
C LYS A 52 -0.92 -2.65 10.95
N GLN A 53 0.24 -2.83 10.33
CA GLN A 53 0.55 -4.03 9.55
C GLN A 53 2.05 -4.33 9.68
N ALA A 54 2.40 -5.59 9.92
CA ALA A 54 3.79 -6.03 10.08
C ALA A 54 4.60 -5.16 11.06
N ASN A 55 4.01 -4.85 12.21
CA ASN A 55 4.57 -3.98 13.27
C ASN A 55 4.90 -2.54 12.83
N LYS A 56 4.35 -2.09 11.69
CA LYS A 56 4.46 -0.71 11.21
C LYS A 56 3.09 -0.06 11.13
N TRP A 57 3.05 1.25 11.34
CA TRP A 57 1.85 2.07 11.16
C TRP A 57 1.87 2.72 9.79
N TYR A 58 0.73 2.68 9.11
CA TYR A 58 0.52 3.26 7.80
C TYR A 58 -0.68 4.20 7.84
N ALA A 59 -0.54 5.36 7.21
CA ALA A 59 -1.64 6.26 6.90
C ALA A 59 -2.05 6.05 5.43
N CYS A 60 -3.21 5.44 5.22
CA CYS A 60 -3.79 5.23 3.90
C CYS A 60 -4.78 6.37 3.62
N ILE A 61 -4.40 7.28 2.72
CA ILE A 61 -5.20 8.44 2.36
C ILE A 61 -5.85 8.21 1.00
N SER A 62 -7.18 8.28 0.97
CA SER A 62 -7.94 8.22 -0.27
C SER A 62 -8.20 9.64 -0.77
N ILE A 63 -7.94 9.85 -2.06
CA ILE A 63 -8.11 11.13 -2.75
C ILE A 63 -9.09 10.98 -3.91
N GLU A 64 -9.85 12.03 -4.15
CA GLU A 64 -10.61 12.22 -5.38
C GLU A 64 -9.81 13.16 -6.29
N TYR A 65 -9.41 12.64 -7.45
CA TYR A 65 -8.60 13.37 -8.42
C TYR A 65 -9.30 13.35 -9.78
N ARG A 66 -9.38 14.52 -10.42
CA ARG A 66 -9.86 14.65 -11.79
C ARG A 66 -8.65 14.72 -12.73
N PRO A 67 -8.32 13.63 -13.43
CA PRO A 67 -7.19 13.63 -14.34
C PRO A 67 -7.43 14.58 -15.51
N LYS A 68 -6.38 15.31 -15.90
CA LYS A 68 -6.41 16.09 -17.13
C LYS A 68 -6.30 15.13 -18.31
N SER A 69 -7.31 15.14 -19.17
CA SER A 69 -7.27 14.34 -20.39
C SER A 69 -6.12 14.82 -21.29
N LEU A 70 -5.33 13.89 -21.78
CA LEU A 70 -4.30 14.15 -22.77
C LEU A 70 -4.94 14.25 -24.17
N ARG A 71 -4.26 14.91 -25.10
CA ARG A 71 -4.70 14.93 -26.51
C ARG A 71 -4.80 13.50 -27.02
N LYS A 72 -5.86 13.19 -27.78
CA LYS A 72 -6.07 11.87 -28.37
C LYS A 72 -4.85 11.50 -29.22
N ASN A 73 -4.24 10.37 -28.91
CA ASN A 73 -3.15 9.80 -29.69
C ASN A 73 -3.71 8.62 -30.50
N LYS A 74 -3.46 8.61 -31.82
CA LYS A 74 -3.89 7.50 -32.71
C LYS A 74 -2.93 6.30 -32.64
N LYS A 75 -1.75 6.45 -32.01
CA LYS A 75 -0.82 5.35 -31.81
C LYS A 75 -1.36 4.40 -30.75
N ALA A 76 -1.50 3.14 -31.11
CA ALA A 76 -1.80 2.05 -30.20
C ALA A 76 -0.59 1.12 -30.09
N ILE A 77 -0.29 0.65 -28.88
CA ILE A 77 0.74 -0.36 -28.61
C ILE A 77 0.04 -1.50 -27.87
N GLY A 78 0.19 -2.72 -28.38
CA GLY A 78 -0.25 -3.92 -27.66
C GLY A 78 0.76 -4.23 -26.55
N ILE A 79 0.26 -4.53 -25.35
CA ILE A 79 1.08 -4.93 -24.20
C ILE A 79 0.64 -6.33 -23.79
N ASP A 80 1.57 -7.28 -23.89
CA ASP A 80 1.40 -8.63 -23.35
C ASP A 80 2.22 -8.78 -22.06
N ILE A 81 1.62 -9.35 -21.00
CA ILE A 81 2.23 -9.46 -19.67
C ILE A 81 2.48 -10.94 -19.38
N GLY A 82 3.73 -11.30 -19.05
CA GLY A 82 4.14 -12.70 -18.97
C GLY A 82 5.03 -13.08 -17.79
N LEU A 83 5.32 -14.39 -17.69
CA LEU A 83 6.23 -14.96 -16.70
C LEU A 83 7.71 -14.94 -17.15
N GLU A 84 7.94 -14.94 -18.47
CA GLU A 84 9.28 -14.85 -19.05
C GLU A 84 9.79 -13.40 -19.02
N SER A 85 9.00 -12.48 -19.56
CA SER A 85 9.20 -11.02 -19.54
C SER A 85 8.03 -10.36 -18.81
N PHE A 86 8.30 -9.27 -18.07
CA PHE A 86 7.24 -8.55 -17.35
C PHE A 86 6.21 -7.99 -18.31
N ALA A 87 6.68 -7.36 -19.40
CA ALA A 87 5.83 -6.87 -20.46
C ALA A 87 6.56 -6.97 -21.80
N THR A 88 5.86 -7.39 -22.86
CA THR A 88 6.32 -7.34 -24.25
C THR A 88 5.39 -6.41 -25.03
N PHE A 89 5.98 -5.47 -25.77
CA PHE A 89 5.23 -4.51 -26.58
C PHE A 89 5.13 -5.01 -28.03
N SER A 90 4.09 -4.57 -28.75
CA SER A 90 3.96 -4.84 -30.19
C SER A 90 5.11 -4.24 -31.03
N THR A 91 5.91 -3.34 -30.45
CA THR A 91 7.16 -2.82 -31.02
C THR A 91 8.35 -3.78 -30.88
N LYS A 92 8.14 -4.97 -30.30
CA LYS A 92 9.15 -5.98 -29.93
C LYS A 92 10.05 -5.61 -28.74
N GLU A 93 9.84 -4.45 -28.14
CA GLU A 93 10.50 -4.08 -26.88
C GLU A 93 10.01 -4.98 -25.74
N LYS A 94 10.94 -5.36 -24.84
CA LYS A 94 10.64 -6.23 -23.69
C LYS A 94 11.14 -5.60 -22.40
N ILE A 95 10.28 -5.58 -21.40
CA ILE A 95 10.63 -5.26 -20.01
C ILE A 95 10.95 -6.57 -19.29
N ALA A 96 12.17 -6.67 -18.75
CA ALA A 96 12.60 -7.86 -18.02
C ALA A 96 11.75 -8.11 -16.77
N ASN A 97 11.47 -9.38 -16.48
CA ASN A 97 10.79 -9.76 -15.25
C ASN A 97 11.78 -9.74 -14.08
N PRO A 98 11.59 -8.90 -13.05
CA PRO A 98 12.50 -8.83 -11.89
C PRO A 98 12.46 -10.08 -11.00
N ARG A 99 11.45 -10.95 -11.15
CA ARG A 99 11.31 -12.25 -10.47
C ARG A 99 11.47 -12.17 -8.93
N PHE A 100 10.94 -11.12 -8.31
CA PHE A 100 10.99 -10.90 -6.84
C PHE A 100 10.56 -12.12 -6.02
N PHE A 101 9.58 -12.89 -6.49
CA PHE A 101 9.15 -14.09 -5.78
C PHE A 101 10.27 -15.14 -5.70
N LYS A 102 11.05 -15.36 -6.77
CA LYS A 102 12.12 -16.38 -6.76
C LYS A 102 13.24 -16.06 -5.77
N THR A 103 13.54 -14.77 -5.55
CA THR A 103 14.54 -14.36 -4.55
C THR A 103 14.02 -14.60 -3.14
N ASP A 104 12.74 -14.32 -2.90
CA ASP A 104 12.15 -14.28 -1.56
C ASP A 104 11.50 -15.60 -1.15
N GLU A 105 11.26 -16.53 -2.09
CA GLU A 105 10.55 -17.80 -1.88
C GLU A 105 11.16 -18.63 -0.76
N LYS A 106 12.49 -18.77 -0.73
CA LYS A 106 13.18 -19.55 0.33
C LYS A 106 12.97 -18.92 1.71
N ALA A 107 13.06 -17.60 1.80
CA ALA A 107 12.85 -16.87 3.05
C ALA A 107 11.39 -16.96 3.51
N LEU A 108 10.44 -16.82 2.58
CA LEU A 108 9.01 -16.95 2.83
C LEU A 108 8.65 -18.35 3.32
N ALA A 109 9.13 -19.40 2.65
CA ALA A 109 8.89 -20.79 3.04
C ALA A 109 9.43 -21.08 4.45
N LYS A 110 10.62 -20.56 4.79
CA LYS A 110 11.19 -20.68 6.14
C LYS A 110 10.32 -19.99 7.19
N ALA A 111 9.85 -18.78 6.91
CA ALA A 111 8.95 -18.03 7.80
C ALA A 111 7.61 -18.76 8.01
N GLN A 112 6.99 -19.26 6.93
CA GLN A 112 5.74 -20.03 7.00
C GLN A 112 5.91 -21.32 7.81
N ARG A 113 7.01 -22.07 7.61
CA ARG A 113 7.28 -23.28 8.40
C ARG A 113 7.46 -22.97 9.89
N LYS A 114 8.17 -21.88 10.23
CA LYS A 114 8.30 -21.43 11.62
C LYS A 114 6.92 -21.14 12.21
N LEU A 115 6.11 -20.34 11.53
CA LEU A 115 4.76 -19.97 11.96
C LEU A 115 3.85 -21.20 12.16
N CYS A 116 3.94 -22.21 11.30
CA CYS A 116 3.16 -23.45 11.43
C CYS A 116 3.48 -24.24 12.71
N LYS A 117 4.74 -24.18 13.17
CA LYS A 117 5.19 -24.84 14.41
C LYS A 117 4.78 -24.08 15.66
N GLU A 118 4.48 -22.79 15.56
CA GLU A 118 4.02 -22.00 16.71
C GLU A 118 2.65 -22.46 17.19
N LYS A 119 2.45 -22.50 18.51
CA LYS A 119 1.17 -22.89 19.13
C LYS A 119 0.05 -21.98 18.63
N LYS A 120 -1.10 -22.55 18.25
CA LYS A 120 -2.28 -21.77 17.84
C LYS A 120 -2.62 -20.74 18.93
N ASN A 121 -2.91 -19.50 18.52
CA ASN A 121 -3.21 -18.36 19.39
C ASN A 121 -2.08 -17.86 20.32
N SER A 122 -0.86 -18.38 20.21
CA SER A 122 0.30 -17.82 20.92
C SER A 122 0.61 -16.39 20.45
N PHE A 123 1.28 -15.63 21.31
CA PHE A 123 1.74 -14.29 20.97
C PHE A 123 2.72 -14.33 19.80
N GLU A 124 3.60 -15.33 19.79
CA GLU A 124 4.62 -15.59 18.77
C GLU A 124 4.01 -15.87 17.40
N ARG A 125 2.85 -16.53 17.34
CA ARG A 125 2.11 -16.81 16.09
C ARG A 125 1.31 -15.61 15.58
N LYS A 126 0.91 -14.68 16.46
CA LYS A 126 0.14 -13.48 16.10
C LYS A 126 1.02 -12.31 15.67
N ARG A 127 2.32 -12.38 15.98
CA ARG A 127 3.33 -11.37 15.66
C ARG A 127 3.76 -11.41 14.20
#